data_AF-A0AAI9TMV1-F1
#
_entry.id   AF-A0AAI9TMV1-F1
#
_cell.length_a   1.000
_cell.length_b   1.000
_cell.length_c   1.000
_cell.angle_alpha   90.00
_cell.angle_beta   90.00
_cell.angle_gamma   90.00
#
_symmetry.space_group_name_H-M   'P 1'
#
loop_
_entity.id
_entity.type
_entity.pdbx_description
1 polymer ?
#
loop_
_entity_poly.entity_id
_entity_poly.type
_entity_poly.pdbx_seq_one_letter_code
_entity_poly.pdbx_strand_id
1 'polypeptide(L)'
;MMAGKSNKALMPAPASLSSPSSVSRFYCRTQNSQPRTDISNAFSDTVKLEVSRLSGAQCWSCLTTETEFAHVIAQKDGQVSCWIEAGLLPFSLKAVTNCIQLCPTCHAAFDRSDDPRWVFLPTDLNFFIRYEFEDRRRRAQADLPSSRIVPTAMDYRDHLTSKGLVPDDAIGGLYRGYYLKNFLCDGRLPIDFLRVLTAPKPWHGHPLAAIRRGIAILGSARCHALDQTTIDELAMLRDLYFDDKNLIHPHLVQLYHIPPAGDKRKRIDENTDNETDHHDEKKPKLATNTDNNRTVQDVGNSHGTRHIRSQATVSDTVQTDLYATLLLILRIPFACPTHSFSDENGPFHYVY
;
A
#
# COMPACT_ATOMS: atom_id res chain seq x y z
N MET A 1 -80.12 -27.69 46.16
CA MET A 1 -78.70 -27.37 46.43
C MET A 1 -77.86 -28.15 45.42
N MET A 2 -76.98 -27.45 44.71
CA MET A 2 -75.76 -27.89 43.99
C MET A 2 -75.86 -29.19 43.15
N ALA A 3 -75.92 -29.10 41.82
CA ALA A 3 -74.78 -29.19 40.88
C ALA A 3 -74.28 -30.65 40.68
N GLY A 4 -74.05 -31.19 39.48
CA GLY A 4 -73.99 -30.61 38.15
C GLY A 4 -74.13 -31.70 37.07
N LYS A 5 -74.60 -31.26 35.90
CA LYS A 5 -75.03 -32.08 34.76
C LYS A 5 -73.84 -32.63 33.97
N SER A 6 -73.90 -33.93 33.65
CA SER A 6 -73.03 -34.62 32.70
C SER A 6 -73.63 -34.51 31.29
N ASN A 7 -72.88 -33.92 30.35
CA ASN A 7 -73.25 -33.85 28.94
C ASN A 7 -72.15 -34.51 28.09
N LYS A 8 -72.55 -35.54 27.34
CA LYS A 8 -71.85 -36.12 26.19
C LYS A 8 -71.78 -35.11 25.04
N ALA A 9 -70.62 -35.02 24.38
CA ALA A 9 -70.45 -34.59 23.00
C ALA A 9 -69.17 -35.26 22.47
N LEU A 10 -69.27 -36.23 21.56
CA LEU A 10 -69.07 -36.09 20.11
C LEU A 10 -67.83 -35.25 19.74
N MET A 11 -66.82 -35.97 19.26
CA MET A 11 -65.56 -35.49 18.68
C MET A 11 -65.80 -34.51 17.53
N PRO A 12 -65.07 -33.38 17.50
CA PRO A 12 -64.60 -32.76 16.28
C PRO A 12 -63.08 -32.96 16.11
N ALA A 13 -62.66 -33.12 14.86
CA ALA A 13 -61.26 -33.23 14.45
C ALA A 13 -60.46 -31.96 14.80
N PRO A 14 -59.20 -32.07 15.29
CA PRO A 14 -58.34 -30.91 15.46
C PRO A 14 -57.68 -30.50 14.14
N ALA A 15 -57.76 -29.19 13.90
CA ALA A 15 -57.15 -28.47 12.81
C ALA A 15 -55.62 -28.58 12.80
N SER A 16 -55.06 -28.51 11.59
CA SER A 16 -53.64 -28.35 11.31
C SER A 16 -53.11 -27.04 11.91
N LEU A 17 -52.21 -27.18 12.89
CA LEU A 17 -51.44 -26.08 13.46
C LEU A 17 -49.97 -26.27 13.14
N SER A 18 -49.44 -25.26 12.45
CA SER A 18 -48.18 -24.56 12.72
C SER A 18 -46.90 -25.37 12.94
N SER A 19 -45.98 -25.12 12.00
CA SER A 19 -44.54 -25.31 12.01
C SER A 19 -43.84 -25.16 13.36
N PRO A 20 -42.87 -26.05 13.66
CA PRO A 20 -41.71 -25.72 14.44
C PRO A 20 -40.50 -25.47 13.55
N SER A 21 -39.89 -24.33 13.81
CA SER A 21 -38.58 -23.83 13.43
C SER A 21 -37.53 -24.94 13.25
N SER A 22 -37.13 -25.16 12.00
CA SER A 22 -35.97 -25.99 11.66
C SER A 22 -34.69 -25.19 11.85
N VAL A 23 -33.84 -25.68 12.75
CA VAL A 23 -32.48 -25.23 12.99
C VAL A 23 -31.67 -25.39 11.70
N SER A 24 -31.38 -24.26 11.05
CA SER A 24 -30.51 -24.16 9.87
C SER A 24 -29.08 -24.55 10.26
N ARG A 25 -28.67 -25.77 9.92
CA ARG A 25 -27.25 -26.11 9.79
C ARG A 25 -26.74 -25.44 8.52
N PHE A 26 -26.03 -24.33 8.67
CA PHE A 26 -25.28 -23.69 7.59
C PHE A 26 -24.14 -24.60 7.12
N TYR A 27 -24.45 -25.53 6.23
CA TYR A 27 -23.46 -26.05 5.28
C TYR A 27 -23.26 -24.96 4.22
N CYS A 28 -22.13 -24.25 4.27
CA CYS A 28 -21.65 -23.45 3.15
C CYS A 28 -21.26 -24.38 1.99
N ARG A 29 -22.28 -24.87 1.28
CA ARG A 29 -22.14 -25.55 0.00
C ARG A 29 -21.97 -24.47 -1.06
N THR A 30 -20.73 -24.20 -1.45
CA THR A 30 -20.42 -23.39 -2.64
C THR A 30 -20.88 -24.14 -3.89
N GLN A 31 -22.15 -23.95 -4.26
CA GLN A 31 -22.63 -24.20 -5.62
C GLN A 31 -22.60 -22.88 -6.38
N ASN A 32 -21.60 -22.75 -7.25
CA ASN A 32 -21.72 -21.92 -8.44
C ASN A 32 -20.87 -22.56 -9.55
N SER A 33 -21.36 -23.67 -10.07
CA SER A 33 -20.90 -24.25 -11.33
C SER A 33 -21.63 -23.56 -12.48
N GLN A 34 -21.17 -22.35 -12.82
CA GLN A 34 -21.24 -21.89 -14.20
C GLN A 34 -19.86 -22.07 -14.83
N PRO A 35 -19.77 -22.54 -16.09
CA PRO A 35 -18.49 -22.58 -16.78
C PRO A 35 -18.05 -21.14 -17.04
N ARG A 36 -17.13 -20.63 -16.22
CA ARG A 36 -16.55 -19.30 -16.39
C ARG A 36 -15.81 -19.27 -17.73
N THR A 37 -16.37 -18.58 -18.71
CA THR A 37 -15.66 -18.05 -19.89
C THR A 37 -14.73 -16.87 -19.54
N ASP A 38 -14.34 -16.74 -18.27
CA ASP A 38 -13.56 -15.64 -17.70
C ASP A 38 -12.05 -15.96 -17.68
N ILE A 39 -11.57 -16.69 -18.68
CA ILE A 39 -10.17 -17.14 -18.82
C ILE A 39 -9.23 -15.92 -18.99
N SER A 40 -9.74 -14.76 -19.40
CA SER A 40 -8.91 -13.59 -19.72
C SER A 40 -8.18 -12.99 -18.52
N ASN A 41 -8.64 -13.21 -17.29
CA ASN A 41 -8.12 -12.50 -16.11
C ASN A 41 -7.17 -13.34 -15.24
N ALA A 42 -6.95 -14.62 -15.57
CA ALA A 42 -6.03 -15.47 -14.82
C ALA A 42 -4.57 -15.32 -15.31
N PHE A 43 -3.62 -15.57 -14.42
CA PHE A 43 -2.22 -15.80 -14.80
C PHE A 43 -2.10 -17.09 -15.61
N SER A 44 -1.18 -17.13 -16.58
CA SER A 44 -0.85 -18.37 -17.29
C SER A 44 -0.14 -19.35 -16.35
N ASP A 45 -0.20 -20.64 -16.67
CA ASP A 45 0.45 -21.66 -15.83
C ASP A 45 1.98 -21.51 -15.82
N THR A 46 2.58 -21.01 -16.90
CA THR A 46 4.01 -20.64 -16.94
C THR A 46 4.33 -19.56 -15.91
N VAL A 47 3.49 -18.53 -15.78
CA VAL A 47 3.69 -17.48 -14.76
C VAL A 47 3.55 -18.05 -13.36
N LYS A 48 2.53 -18.88 -13.11
CA LYS A 48 2.33 -19.53 -11.79
C LYS A 48 3.50 -20.41 -11.40
N LEU A 49 4.00 -21.21 -12.35
CA LEU A 49 5.15 -22.10 -12.14
C LEU A 49 6.41 -21.28 -11.80
N GLU A 50 6.67 -20.21 -12.54
CA GLU A 50 7.84 -19.35 -12.31
C GLU A 50 7.77 -18.62 -10.96
N VAL A 51 6.60 -18.10 -10.58
CA VAL A 51 6.39 -17.49 -9.27
C VAL A 51 6.63 -18.51 -8.15
N SER A 52 6.21 -19.76 -8.35
CA SER A 52 6.46 -20.86 -7.41
C SER A 52 7.93 -21.22 -7.30
N ARG A 53 8.66 -21.21 -8.42
CA ARG A 53 10.11 -21.40 -8.44
C ARG A 53 10.84 -20.30 -7.67
N LEU A 54 10.38 -19.04 -7.77
CA LEU A 54 11.01 -17.89 -7.14
C LEU A 54 10.68 -17.74 -5.65
N SER A 55 9.41 -17.94 -5.25
CA SER A 55 8.94 -17.59 -3.90
C SER A 55 8.57 -18.80 -3.04
N GLY A 56 8.72 -20.02 -3.57
CA GLY A 56 8.23 -21.24 -2.95
C GLY A 56 6.72 -21.44 -3.14
N ALA A 57 6.15 -22.34 -2.34
CA ALA A 57 4.73 -22.72 -2.40
C ALA A 57 3.93 -22.26 -1.16
N GLN A 58 4.44 -21.26 -0.43
CA GLN A 58 3.82 -20.76 0.80
C GLN A 58 3.28 -19.35 0.61
N CYS A 59 2.23 -19.03 1.37
CA CYS A 59 1.65 -17.70 1.39
C CYS A 59 2.73 -16.72 1.85
N TRP A 60 3.02 -15.73 1.01
CA TRP A 60 4.04 -14.74 1.30
C TRP A 60 3.78 -13.97 2.60
N SER A 61 2.50 -13.75 2.93
CA SER A 61 2.06 -13.07 4.15
C SER A 61 2.15 -13.94 5.41
N CYS A 62 1.46 -15.10 5.43
CA CYS A 62 1.24 -15.88 6.65
C CYS A 62 1.86 -17.29 6.64
N LEU A 63 2.62 -17.65 5.61
CA LEU A 63 3.36 -18.92 5.46
C LEU A 63 2.52 -20.19 5.30
N THR A 64 1.19 -20.10 5.23
CA THR A 64 0.30 -21.24 4.92
C THR A 64 0.58 -21.82 3.53
N THR A 65 0.51 -23.14 3.38
CA THR A 65 0.89 -23.86 2.14
C THR A 65 -0.17 -23.84 1.04
N GLU A 66 -1.45 -23.66 1.38
CA GLU A 66 -2.52 -23.53 0.39
C GLU A 66 -2.55 -22.12 -0.16
N THR A 67 -2.04 -21.93 -1.38
CA THR A 67 -1.89 -20.61 -2.00
C THR A 67 -2.64 -20.46 -3.32
N GLU A 68 -2.98 -19.20 -3.59
CA GLU A 68 -3.51 -18.69 -4.84
C GLU A 68 -2.56 -17.59 -5.35
N PHE A 69 -2.70 -17.25 -6.64
CA PHE A 69 -1.87 -16.25 -7.30
C PHE A 69 -2.64 -14.94 -7.44
N ALA A 70 -2.25 -13.94 -6.66
CA ALA A 70 -2.87 -12.62 -6.63
C ALA A 70 -2.12 -11.63 -7.52
N HIS A 71 -2.87 -10.74 -8.16
CA HIS A 71 -2.30 -9.60 -8.88
C HIS A 71 -1.98 -8.48 -7.90
N VAL A 72 -0.73 -8.03 -7.87
CA VAL A 72 -0.35 -6.89 -7.03
C VAL A 72 -1.01 -5.61 -7.53
N ILE A 73 -0.98 -5.33 -8.82
CA ILE A 73 -1.89 -4.37 -9.46
C ILE A 73 -2.99 -5.17 -10.16
N ALA A 74 -4.24 -4.99 -9.71
CA ALA A 74 -5.38 -5.70 -10.27
C ALA A 74 -5.59 -5.36 -11.75
N GLN A 75 -6.01 -6.33 -12.56
CA GLN A 75 -6.29 -6.08 -13.99
C GLN A 75 -7.41 -5.06 -14.23
N LYS A 76 -8.33 -4.92 -13.27
CA LYS A 76 -9.45 -3.96 -13.29
C LYS A 76 -9.15 -2.70 -12.47
N ASP A 77 -7.89 -2.44 -12.13
CA ASP A 77 -7.51 -1.20 -11.45
C ASP A 77 -7.75 0.00 -12.40
N GLY A 78 -8.69 0.86 -12.01
CA GLY A 78 -9.13 1.99 -12.82
C GLY A 78 -8.07 3.08 -13.03
N GLN A 79 -6.92 3.02 -12.34
CA GLN A 79 -5.83 3.99 -12.51
C GLN A 79 -4.68 3.47 -13.38
N VAL A 80 -4.77 2.25 -13.93
CA VAL A 80 -3.69 1.65 -14.74
C VAL A 80 -3.28 2.55 -15.92
N SER A 81 -4.24 3.16 -16.61
CA SER A 81 -3.97 4.07 -17.73
C SER A 81 -3.13 5.26 -17.29
N CYS A 82 -3.49 5.93 -16.19
CA CYS A 82 -2.75 7.07 -15.65
C CYS A 82 -1.31 6.70 -15.26
N TRP A 83 -1.11 5.49 -14.74
CA TRP A 83 0.23 5.00 -14.39
C TRP A 83 1.07 4.67 -15.62
N ILE A 84 0.47 4.13 -16.68
CA ILE A 84 1.13 3.90 -17.97
C ILE A 84 1.50 5.23 -18.63
N GLU A 85 0.57 6.19 -18.70
CA GLU A 85 0.79 7.53 -19.25
C GLU A 85 1.90 8.28 -18.50
N ALA A 86 1.96 8.11 -17.18
CA ALA A 86 3.03 8.66 -16.36
C ALA A 86 4.39 7.94 -16.56
N GLY A 87 4.46 6.82 -17.28
CA GLY A 87 5.69 6.04 -17.46
C GLY A 87 6.11 5.23 -16.22
N LEU A 88 5.15 4.90 -15.34
CA LEU A 88 5.37 4.22 -14.06
C LEU A 88 5.03 2.72 -14.10
N LEU A 89 4.56 2.20 -15.24
CA LEU A 89 4.18 0.81 -15.38
C LEU A 89 4.86 0.15 -16.59
N PRO A 90 6.16 -0.21 -16.50
CA PRO A 90 6.92 -0.76 -17.61
C PRO A 90 6.70 -2.27 -17.85
N PHE A 91 5.70 -2.88 -17.21
CA PHE A 91 5.47 -4.32 -17.24
C PHE A 91 3.99 -4.66 -17.46
N SER A 92 3.74 -5.86 -17.97
CA SER A 92 2.39 -6.39 -18.13
C SER A 92 1.78 -6.76 -16.78
N LEU A 93 0.50 -6.46 -16.57
CA LEU A 93 -0.22 -6.87 -15.36
C LEU A 93 -0.28 -8.39 -15.19
N LYS A 94 -0.12 -9.15 -16.28
CA LYS A 94 -0.08 -10.63 -16.26
C LYS A 94 1.34 -11.20 -16.09
N ALA A 95 2.34 -10.34 -15.90
CA ALA A 95 3.72 -10.76 -15.75
C ALA A 95 3.97 -11.37 -14.36
N VAL A 96 5.03 -12.18 -14.27
CA VAL A 96 5.59 -12.72 -13.02
C VAL A 96 5.84 -11.58 -12.02
N THR A 97 6.34 -10.44 -12.49
CA THR A 97 6.69 -9.29 -11.64
C THR A 97 5.50 -8.59 -10.98
N ASN A 98 4.26 -8.90 -11.38
CA ASN A 98 3.03 -8.38 -10.78
C ASN A 98 2.28 -9.46 -9.97
N CYS A 99 2.91 -10.61 -9.70
CA CYS A 99 2.27 -11.74 -9.06
C CYS A 99 2.80 -11.96 -7.64
N ILE A 100 1.90 -12.30 -6.72
CA ILE A 100 2.23 -12.69 -5.35
C ILE A 100 1.40 -13.90 -4.94
N GLN A 101 2.02 -14.85 -4.24
CA GLN A 101 1.32 -16.01 -3.69
C GLN A 101 0.72 -15.70 -2.32
N LEU A 102 -0.59 -15.87 -2.19
CA LEU A 102 -1.33 -15.63 -0.96
C LEU A 102 -2.30 -16.78 -0.69
N CYS A 103 -2.49 -17.17 0.56
CA CYS A 103 -3.60 -18.07 0.89
C CYS A 103 -4.95 -17.36 0.68
N PRO A 104 -6.07 -18.08 0.53
CA PRO A 104 -7.38 -17.46 0.25
C PRO A 104 -7.76 -16.35 1.24
N THR A 105 -7.43 -16.51 2.52
CA THR A 105 -7.70 -15.50 3.56
C THR A 105 -6.88 -14.22 3.35
N CYS A 106 -5.57 -14.34 3.10
CA CYS A 106 -4.69 -13.21 2.85
C CYS A 106 -5.01 -12.54 1.50
N HIS A 107 -5.35 -13.33 0.49
CA HIS A 107 -5.77 -12.85 -0.82
C HIS A 107 -7.02 -11.98 -0.72
N ALA A 108 -8.07 -12.47 -0.03
CA ALA A 108 -9.29 -11.70 0.21
C ALA A 108 -9.04 -10.42 1.03
N ALA A 109 -8.09 -10.44 1.97
CA ALA A 109 -7.69 -9.26 2.73
C ALA A 109 -6.90 -8.23 1.89
N PHE A 110 -6.14 -8.71 0.91
CA PHE A 110 -5.32 -7.92 -0.01
C PHE A 110 -6.13 -7.28 -1.14
N ASP A 111 -7.11 -7.98 -1.69
CA ASP A 111 -7.85 -7.55 -2.89
C ASP A 111 -8.91 -6.46 -2.67
N ARG A 112 -9.14 -6.06 -1.42
CA ARG A 112 -10.05 -4.96 -1.09
C ARG A 112 -9.44 -3.63 -1.53
N SER A 113 -9.96 -3.05 -2.61
CA SER A 113 -9.44 -1.82 -3.22
C SER A 113 -9.72 -0.56 -2.38
N ASP A 114 -10.86 -0.53 -1.69
CA ASP A 114 -11.35 0.59 -0.88
C ASP A 114 -10.86 0.54 0.59
N ASP A 115 -10.81 -0.67 1.15
CA ASP A 115 -10.41 -0.94 2.54
C ASP A 115 -9.46 -2.15 2.57
N PRO A 116 -8.22 -1.99 2.07
CA PRO A 116 -7.22 -3.05 2.16
C PRO A 116 -6.97 -3.37 3.63
N ARG A 117 -6.97 -4.66 3.96
CA ARG A 117 -6.72 -5.13 5.34
C ARG A 117 -5.28 -5.59 5.54
N TRP A 118 -4.59 -5.83 4.43
CA TRP A 118 -3.18 -6.17 4.39
C TRP A 118 -2.55 -5.57 3.14
N VAL A 119 -1.34 -5.06 3.29
CA VAL A 119 -0.49 -4.62 2.18
C VAL A 119 0.95 -5.03 2.46
N PHE A 120 1.82 -4.82 1.49
CA PHE A 120 3.26 -4.90 1.72
C PHE A 120 3.95 -3.78 0.94
N LEU A 121 5.03 -3.26 1.50
CA LEU A 121 5.75 -2.10 0.95
C LEU A 121 7.26 -2.39 0.93
N PRO A 122 8.02 -1.76 0.01
CA PRO A 122 9.47 -1.74 0.10
C PRO A 122 9.93 -1.27 1.49
N THR A 123 11.02 -1.84 2.00
CA THR A 123 11.58 -1.45 3.31
C THR A 123 12.33 -0.12 3.29
N ASP A 124 12.68 0.39 2.11
CA ASP A 124 13.44 1.63 1.92
C ASP A 124 12.76 2.44 0.82
N LEU A 125 11.72 3.20 1.16
CA LEU A 125 11.02 4.08 0.21
C LEU A 125 11.91 5.25 -0.24
N ASN A 126 12.86 5.68 0.60
CA ASN A 126 13.82 6.74 0.26
C ASN A 126 14.70 6.40 -0.94
N PHE A 127 14.99 5.11 -1.19
CA PHE A 127 15.61 4.70 -2.44
C PHE A 127 14.83 5.19 -3.67
N PHE A 128 13.51 4.94 -3.69
CA PHE A 128 12.63 5.30 -4.81
C PHE A 128 12.44 6.81 -4.92
N ILE A 129 12.37 7.51 -3.79
CA ILE A 129 12.28 8.98 -3.75
C ILE A 129 13.50 9.60 -4.43
N ARG A 130 14.70 9.20 -4.01
CA ARG A 130 15.95 9.71 -4.61
C ARG A 130 16.06 9.34 -6.08
N TYR A 131 15.68 8.12 -6.45
CA TYR A 131 15.69 7.69 -7.84
C TYR A 131 14.83 8.60 -8.72
N GLU A 132 13.63 8.96 -8.27
CA GLU A 132 12.73 9.84 -9.02
C GLU A 132 13.22 11.30 -9.06
N PHE A 133 13.84 11.81 -7.98
CA PHE A 133 14.48 13.13 -8.02
C PHE A 133 15.59 13.19 -9.09
N GLU A 134 16.41 12.14 -9.15
CA GLU A 134 17.54 12.08 -10.06
C GLU A 134 17.05 11.94 -11.51
N ASP A 135 16.00 11.15 -11.72
CA ASP A 135 15.32 11.02 -13.01
C ASP A 135 14.67 12.34 -13.47
N ARG A 136 13.98 13.06 -12.57
CA ARG A 136 13.41 14.38 -12.87
C ARG A 136 14.49 15.37 -13.28
N ARG A 137 15.61 15.41 -12.54
CA ARG A 137 16.75 16.28 -12.88
C ARG A 137 17.32 15.93 -14.25
N ARG A 138 17.49 14.64 -14.54
CA ARG A 138 17.96 14.13 -15.83
C ARG A 138 17.02 14.54 -16.98
N ARG A 139 15.70 14.41 -16.80
CA ARG A 139 14.70 14.82 -17.80
C ARG A 139 14.68 16.34 -18.01
N ALA A 140 14.87 17.13 -16.95
CA ALA A 140 14.91 18.59 -17.04
C ALA A 140 16.17 19.12 -17.75
N GLN A 141 17.26 18.36 -17.76
CA GLN A 141 18.52 18.71 -18.42
C GLN A 141 18.63 18.20 -19.86
N ALA A 142 17.69 17.36 -20.32
CA ALA A 142 17.74 16.78 -21.65
C ALA A 142 17.23 17.79 -22.70
N ASP A 143 18.02 18.00 -23.77
CA ASP A 143 17.63 18.85 -24.90
C ASP A 143 16.41 18.30 -25.68
N LEU A 144 16.17 16.99 -25.57
CA LEU A 144 15.04 16.29 -26.16
C LEU A 144 14.15 15.71 -25.05
N PRO A 145 12.83 15.61 -25.30
CA PRO A 145 11.91 14.93 -24.38
C PRO A 145 12.43 13.53 -24.07
N SER A 146 12.81 13.32 -22.81
CA SER A 146 13.33 12.03 -22.35
C SER A 146 12.25 11.32 -21.53
N SER A 147 12.02 10.05 -21.84
CA SER A 147 11.07 9.21 -21.11
C SER A 147 11.50 9.04 -19.66
N ARG A 148 10.51 8.90 -18.75
CA ARG A 148 10.75 8.55 -17.35
C ARG A 148 11.49 7.21 -17.27
N ILE A 149 12.48 7.12 -16.38
CA ILE A 149 13.13 5.86 -16.02
C ILE A 149 12.72 5.52 -14.59
N VAL A 150 12.42 4.25 -14.35
CA VAL A 150 11.97 3.76 -13.05
C VAL A 150 12.89 2.63 -12.57
N PRO A 151 13.10 2.49 -11.25
CA PRO A 151 13.93 1.41 -10.73
C PRO A 151 13.27 0.05 -10.95
N THR A 152 14.07 -0.89 -11.42
CA THR A 152 13.70 -2.29 -11.57
C THR A 152 13.77 -3.04 -10.23
N ALA A 153 13.27 -4.26 -10.20
CA ALA A 153 13.45 -5.14 -9.03
C ALA A 153 14.93 -5.43 -8.74
N MET A 154 15.76 -5.50 -9.80
CA MET A 154 17.20 -5.69 -9.69
C MET A 154 17.89 -4.45 -9.11
N ASP A 155 17.58 -3.25 -9.61
CA ASP A 155 18.16 -2.01 -9.08
C ASP A 155 17.90 -1.87 -7.56
N TYR A 156 16.69 -2.22 -7.13
CA TYR A 156 16.34 -2.17 -5.70
C TYR A 156 17.05 -3.25 -4.89
N ARG A 157 17.17 -4.48 -5.42
CA ARG A 157 17.96 -5.55 -4.79
C ARG A 157 19.42 -5.12 -4.65
N ASP A 158 20.04 -4.66 -5.73
CA ASP A 158 21.47 -4.31 -5.76
C ASP A 158 21.78 -3.17 -4.78
N HIS A 159 20.87 -2.19 -4.64
CA HIS A 159 20.95 -1.18 -3.59
C HIS A 159 20.96 -1.78 -2.18
N LEU A 160 20.07 -2.73 -1.89
CA LEU A 160 20.01 -3.39 -0.58
C LEU A 160 21.23 -4.30 -0.34
N THR A 161 21.72 -4.97 -1.38
CA THR A 161 22.94 -5.77 -1.36
C THR A 161 24.15 -4.90 -1.04
N SER A 162 24.26 -3.72 -1.65
CA SER A 162 25.36 -2.77 -1.37
C SER A 162 25.37 -2.27 0.07
N LYS A 163 24.22 -2.36 0.77
CA LYS A 163 24.07 -2.06 2.21
C LYS A 163 24.26 -3.28 3.11
N GLY A 164 24.49 -4.46 2.55
CA GLY A 164 24.57 -5.72 3.30
C GLY A 164 23.24 -6.18 3.90
N LEU A 165 22.10 -5.70 3.38
CA LEU A 165 20.77 -6.01 3.94
C LEU A 165 20.12 -7.26 3.32
N VAL A 166 20.55 -7.64 2.12
CA VAL A 166 20.13 -8.86 1.43
C VAL A 166 21.33 -9.53 0.78
N PRO A 167 21.36 -10.87 0.65
CA PRO A 167 22.45 -11.56 -0.03
C PRO A 167 22.41 -11.29 -1.54
N ASP A 168 23.57 -11.48 -2.20
CA ASP A 168 23.74 -11.25 -3.65
C ASP A 168 22.81 -12.12 -4.51
N ASP A 169 22.43 -13.30 -4.01
CA ASP A 169 21.56 -14.27 -4.67
C ASP A 169 20.07 -14.08 -4.34
N ALA A 170 19.70 -12.99 -3.65
CA ALA A 170 18.31 -12.68 -3.35
C ALA A 170 17.45 -12.58 -4.62
N ILE A 171 16.23 -13.13 -4.55
CA ILE A 171 15.28 -13.16 -5.67
C ILE A 171 14.75 -11.77 -6.07
N GLY A 172 14.99 -10.74 -5.26
CA GLY A 172 14.50 -9.37 -5.46
C GLY A 172 14.75 -8.50 -4.24
N GLY A 173 14.04 -7.37 -4.16
CA GLY A 173 14.16 -6.43 -3.04
C GLY A 173 13.50 -6.93 -1.75
N LEU A 174 13.68 -6.18 -0.67
CA LEU A 174 13.17 -6.51 0.66
C LEU A 174 11.91 -5.70 0.99
N TYR A 175 10.84 -6.39 1.37
CA TYR A 175 9.52 -5.80 1.60
C TYR A 175 8.98 -6.19 2.95
N ARG A 176 8.23 -5.28 3.59
CA ARG A 176 7.54 -5.50 4.86
C ARG A 176 6.03 -5.60 4.63
N GLY A 177 5.41 -6.65 5.19
CA GLY A 177 3.95 -6.75 5.26
C GLY A 177 3.40 -5.87 6.39
N TYR A 178 2.26 -5.22 6.16
CA TYR A 178 1.54 -4.42 7.14
C TYR A 178 0.09 -4.93 7.26
N TYR A 179 -0.29 -5.35 8.46
CA TYR A 179 -1.65 -5.72 8.79
C TYR A 179 -2.42 -4.48 9.24
N LEU A 180 -3.26 -3.95 8.35
CA LEU A 180 -4.12 -2.79 8.60
C LEU A 180 -5.36 -3.18 9.43
N LYS A 181 -5.66 -4.48 9.49
CA LYS A 181 -6.62 -5.11 10.40
C LYS A 181 -6.07 -6.48 10.82
N ASN A 182 -6.24 -6.89 12.07
CA ASN A 182 -6.02 -8.29 12.45
C ASN A 182 -7.20 -9.13 11.94
N PHE A 183 -7.00 -9.86 10.83
CA PHE A 183 -8.00 -10.78 10.25
C PHE A 183 -7.58 -12.25 10.33
N LEU A 184 -6.36 -12.52 10.79
CA LEU A 184 -5.89 -13.88 11.02
C LEU A 184 -6.46 -14.40 12.33
N CYS A 185 -6.90 -15.66 12.34
CA CYS A 185 -7.50 -16.31 13.51
C CYS A 185 -8.63 -15.46 14.14
N ASP A 186 -9.52 -14.91 13.32
CA ASP A 186 -10.61 -14.01 13.73
C ASP A 186 -10.14 -12.80 14.56
N GLY A 187 -8.95 -12.29 14.25
CA GLY A 187 -8.36 -11.15 14.94
C GLY A 187 -7.73 -11.49 16.29
N ARG A 188 -7.57 -12.78 16.60
CA ARG A 188 -6.99 -13.27 17.86
C ARG A 188 -5.51 -13.62 17.77
N LEU A 189 -4.87 -13.39 16.62
CA LEU A 189 -3.45 -13.68 16.48
C LEU A 189 -2.63 -12.79 17.44
N PRO A 190 -1.79 -13.36 18.32
CA PRO A 190 -1.00 -12.56 19.25
C PRO A 190 0.02 -11.66 18.54
N ILE A 191 0.38 -10.55 19.18
CA ILE A 191 1.24 -9.51 18.57
C ILE A 191 2.63 -10.05 18.20
N ASP A 192 3.19 -10.98 18.98
CA ASP A 192 4.51 -11.53 18.71
C ASP A 192 4.51 -12.40 17.45
N PHE A 193 3.40 -13.10 17.16
CA PHE A 193 3.24 -13.80 15.89
C PHE A 193 3.10 -12.81 14.73
N LEU A 194 2.33 -11.73 14.91
CA LEU A 194 2.24 -10.68 13.89
C LEU A 194 3.61 -10.08 13.59
N ARG A 195 4.45 -9.81 14.60
CA ARG A 195 5.82 -9.30 14.42
C ARG A 195 6.64 -10.20 13.50
N VAL A 196 6.62 -11.52 13.76
CA VAL A 196 7.27 -12.52 12.91
C VAL A 196 6.72 -12.49 11.48
N LEU A 197 5.40 -12.44 11.31
CA LEU A 197 4.78 -12.44 9.98
C LEU A 197 5.07 -11.16 9.19
N THR A 198 5.25 -10.03 9.89
CA THR A 198 5.64 -8.72 9.33
C THR A 198 7.14 -8.52 9.20
N ALA A 199 7.96 -9.51 9.58
CA ALA A 199 9.39 -9.44 9.32
C ALA A 199 9.63 -9.18 7.82
N PRO A 200 10.63 -8.35 7.44
CA PRO A 200 10.93 -8.12 6.04
C PRO A 200 11.27 -9.41 5.29
N LYS A 201 10.72 -9.56 4.08
CA LYS A 201 10.88 -10.75 3.21
C LYS A 201 11.24 -10.31 1.80
N PRO A 202 12.02 -11.12 1.07
CA PRO A 202 12.29 -10.84 -0.32
C PRO A 202 11.02 -11.01 -1.17
N TRP A 203 10.87 -10.17 -2.19
CA TRP A 203 9.86 -10.36 -3.23
C TRP A 203 10.46 -9.99 -4.59
N HIS A 204 10.20 -10.85 -5.57
CA HIS A 204 10.79 -10.80 -6.90
C HIS A 204 10.11 -9.79 -7.84
N GLY A 205 8.98 -9.22 -7.41
CA GLY A 205 8.17 -8.37 -8.28
C GLY A 205 8.67 -6.94 -8.42
N HIS A 206 8.04 -6.22 -9.36
CA HIS A 206 8.42 -4.85 -9.67
C HIS A 206 8.01 -3.92 -8.52
N PRO A 207 8.92 -3.12 -7.95
CA PRO A 207 8.61 -2.32 -6.76
C PRO A 207 7.44 -1.35 -6.93
N LEU A 208 7.28 -0.77 -8.12
CA LEU A 208 6.14 0.11 -8.43
C LEU A 208 4.77 -0.54 -8.27
N ALA A 209 4.66 -1.87 -8.39
CA ALA A 209 3.41 -2.56 -8.10
C ALA A 209 3.04 -2.46 -6.60
N ALA A 210 4.03 -2.67 -5.72
CA ALA A 210 3.85 -2.51 -4.28
C ALA A 210 3.64 -1.04 -3.90
N ILE A 211 4.37 -0.11 -4.52
CA ILE A 211 4.24 1.34 -4.26
C ILE A 211 2.87 1.85 -4.71
N ARG A 212 2.34 1.41 -5.87
CA ARG A 212 0.96 1.70 -6.32
C ARG A 212 -0.07 1.35 -5.26
N ARG A 213 0.08 0.16 -4.66
CA ARG A 213 -0.78 -0.30 -3.55
C ARG A 213 -0.57 0.56 -2.31
N GLY A 214 0.67 0.89 -1.97
CA GLY A 214 1.00 1.79 -0.85
C GLY A 214 0.34 3.15 -0.97
N ILE A 215 0.46 3.80 -2.14
CA ILE A 215 -0.16 5.10 -2.41
C ILE A 215 -1.68 5.04 -2.29
N ALA A 216 -2.33 3.94 -2.70
CA ALA A 216 -3.78 3.79 -2.51
C ALA A 216 -4.20 3.80 -1.03
N ILE A 217 -3.35 3.32 -0.12
CA ILE A 217 -3.65 3.32 1.32
C ILE A 217 -3.80 4.74 1.85
N LEU A 218 -3.14 5.73 1.26
CA LEU A 218 -3.25 7.13 1.71
C LEU A 218 -4.70 7.65 1.65
N GLY A 219 -5.55 7.07 0.79
CA GLY A 219 -6.98 7.37 0.74
C GLY A 219 -7.85 6.53 1.69
N SER A 220 -7.27 5.54 2.38
CA SER A 220 -7.98 4.66 3.31
C SER A 220 -7.99 5.22 4.73
N ALA A 221 -9.11 5.03 5.44
CA ALA A 221 -9.21 5.34 6.87
C ALA A 221 -8.22 4.54 7.75
N ARG A 222 -7.59 3.48 7.21
CA ARG A 222 -6.59 2.66 7.91
C ARG A 222 -5.15 3.11 7.68
N CYS A 223 -4.90 4.21 6.98
CA CYS A 223 -3.55 4.68 6.68
C CYS A 223 -2.69 4.85 7.94
N HIS A 224 -3.28 5.27 9.06
CA HIS A 224 -2.61 5.46 10.35
C HIS A 224 -2.19 4.16 11.05
N ALA A 225 -2.43 2.99 10.46
CA ALA A 225 -1.76 1.75 10.90
C ALA A 225 -0.28 1.71 10.45
N LEU A 226 0.09 2.54 9.47
CA LEU A 226 1.48 2.80 9.10
C LEU A 226 2.06 3.89 10.02
N ASP A 227 3.38 3.88 10.22
CA ASP A 227 4.06 4.97 10.91
C ASP A 227 4.07 6.26 10.06
N GLN A 228 4.22 7.40 10.71
CA GLN A 228 4.14 8.71 10.05
C GLN A 228 5.21 8.87 8.96
N THR A 229 6.42 8.35 9.17
CA THR A 229 7.50 8.40 8.18
C THR A 229 7.11 7.67 6.90
N THR A 230 6.57 6.45 7.01
CA THR A 230 6.08 5.69 5.86
C THR A 230 4.95 6.43 5.12
N ILE A 231 4.03 7.07 5.86
CA ILE A 231 2.94 7.86 5.26
C ILE A 231 3.50 9.05 4.47
N ASP A 232 4.43 9.80 5.06
CA ASP A 232 5.03 10.98 4.43
C ASP A 232 5.86 10.61 3.19
N GLU A 233 6.60 9.49 3.24
CA GLU A 233 7.38 8.97 2.11
C GLU A 233 6.47 8.52 0.95
N LEU A 234 5.35 7.84 1.25
CA LEU A 234 4.36 7.48 0.22
C LEU A 234 3.69 8.71 -0.38
N ALA A 235 3.36 9.72 0.43
CA ALA A 235 2.80 10.97 -0.05
C ALA A 235 3.79 11.71 -0.97
N MET A 236 5.06 11.78 -0.56
CA MET A 236 6.12 12.36 -1.37
C MET A 236 6.29 11.61 -2.70
N LEU A 237 6.29 10.27 -2.69
CA LEU A 237 6.35 9.49 -3.92
C LEU A 237 5.15 9.74 -4.84
N ARG A 238 3.92 9.80 -4.29
CA ARG A 238 2.73 10.14 -5.07
C ARG A 238 2.90 11.50 -5.75
N ASP A 239 3.34 12.49 -5.00
CA ASP A 239 3.50 13.85 -5.53
C ASP A 239 4.64 13.88 -6.56
N LEU A 240 5.77 13.22 -6.32
CA LEU A 240 6.86 13.07 -7.32
C LEU A 240 6.44 12.26 -8.57
N TYR A 241 5.43 11.40 -8.47
CA TYR A 241 4.95 10.64 -9.60
C TYR A 241 3.95 11.41 -10.46
N PHE A 242 3.09 12.22 -9.84
CA PHE A 242 1.94 12.83 -10.52
C PHE A 242 1.94 14.36 -10.56
N ASP A 243 2.83 15.03 -9.82
CA ASP A 243 3.08 16.48 -9.95
C ASP A 243 3.94 16.76 -11.19
N ASP A 244 3.40 16.40 -12.35
CA ASP A 244 3.91 16.76 -13.67
C ASP A 244 2.74 17.41 -14.42
N LYS A 245 2.86 18.70 -14.72
CA LYS A 245 1.81 19.49 -15.37
C LYS A 245 1.41 18.91 -16.74
N ASN A 246 2.29 18.13 -17.36
CA ASN A 246 2.01 17.48 -18.64
C ASN A 246 1.03 16.31 -18.51
N LEU A 247 0.79 15.80 -17.29
CA LEU A 247 -0.18 14.73 -17.03
C LEU A 247 -1.61 15.27 -16.84
N ILE A 248 -1.78 16.58 -16.66
CA ILE A 248 -3.10 17.19 -16.46
C ILE A 248 -3.63 17.62 -17.83
N HIS A 249 -4.86 17.22 -18.14
CA HIS A 249 -5.52 17.64 -19.37
C HIS A 249 -5.54 19.18 -19.48
N PRO A 250 -5.08 19.79 -20.60
CA PRO A 250 -4.90 21.24 -20.70
C PRO A 250 -6.14 22.07 -20.34
N HIS A 251 -7.34 21.60 -20.70
CA HIS A 251 -8.59 22.28 -20.34
C HIS A 251 -8.85 22.30 -18.82
N LEU A 252 -8.44 21.26 -18.08
CA LEU A 252 -8.58 21.23 -16.62
C LEU A 252 -7.59 22.18 -15.97
N VAL A 253 -6.38 22.31 -16.53
CA VAL A 253 -5.40 23.32 -16.09
C VAL A 253 -5.99 24.72 -16.23
N GLN A 254 -6.61 25.03 -17.36
CA GLN A 254 -7.25 26.34 -17.57
C GLN A 254 -8.41 26.60 -16.61
N LEU A 255 -9.20 25.57 -16.28
CA LEU A 255 -10.36 25.71 -15.40
C LEU A 255 -9.98 25.92 -13.93
N TYR A 256 -9.00 25.16 -13.43
CA TYR A 256 -8.69 25.11 -11.99
C TYR A 256 -7.43 25.88 -11.60
N HIS A 257 -6.55 26.19 -12.55
CA HIS A 257 -5.33 26.97 -12.32
C HIS A 257 -5.40 28.34 -12.99
N ILE A 258 -6.56 29.01 -12.87
CA ILE A 258 -6.69 30.42 -13.24
C ILE A 258 -5.72 31.22 -12.34
N PRO A 259 -4.73 31.93 -12.89
CA PRO A 259 -3.86 32.79 -12.09
C PRO A 259 -4.76 33.79 -11.34
N PRO A 260 -4.54 34.02 -10.03
CA PRO A 260 -5.31 35.03 -9.32
C PRO A 260 -5.18 36.33 -10.09
N ALA A 261 -6.30 36.83 -10.61
CA ALA A 261 -6.34 38.07 -11.36
C ALA A 261 -5.73 39.13 -10.44
N GLY A 262 -4.57 39.64 -10.83
CA GLY A 262 -3.89 40.69 -10.11
C GLY A 262 -4.87 41.83 -9.95
N ASP A 263 -5.34 42.04 -8.72
CA ASP A 263 -6.23 43.10 -8.33
C ASP A 263 -5.46 44.42 -8.50
N LYS A 264 -5.34 44.88 -9.74
CA LYS A 264 -5.03 46.26 -10.07
C LYS A 264 -6.27 47.07 -9.72
N ARG A 265 -6.58 47.16 -8.41
CA ARG A 265 -7.29 48.30 -7.86
C ARG A 265 -6.43 49.51 -8.13
N LYS A 266 -6.64 50.08 -9.32
CA LYS A 266 -6.31 51.44 -9.68
C LYS A 266 -6.97 52.29 -8.61
N ARG A 267 -6.20 52.70 -7.58
CA ARG A 267 -6.58 53.81 -6.72
C ARG A 267 -6.84 54.96 -7.66
N ILE A 268 -8.12 55.30 -7.81
CA ILE A 268 -8.54 56.56 -8.38
C ILE A 268 -8.09 57.58 -7.33
N ASP A 269 -7.08 58.37 -7.68
CA ASP A 269 -6.76 59.61 -6.99
C ASP A 269 -8.01 60.48 -7.04
N GLU A 270 -8.69 60.62 -5.92
CA GLU A 270 -9.61 61.73 -5.72
C GLU A 270 -8.78 62.92 -5.25
N ASN A 271 -8.74 63.93 -6.11
CA ASN A 271 -8.37 65.30 -5.84
C ASN A 271 -8.71 65.73 -4.41
N THR A 272 -7.74 66.29 -3.71
CA THR A 272 -8.04 67.37 -2.78
C THR A 272 -7.07 68.49 -3.08
N ASP A 273 -7.61 69.48 -3.78
CA ASP A 273 -7.01 70.78 -4.00
C ASP A 273 -6.65 71.40 -2.64
N ASN A 274 -5.41 71.83 -2.49
CA ASN A 274 -5.17 73.02 -1.70
C ASN A 274 -3.93 73.74 -2.21
N GLU A 275 -4.20 74.89 -2.82
CA GLU A 275 -3.25 75.94 -3.13
C GLU A 275 -2.45 76.29 -1.87
N THR A 276 -1.13 76.40 -2.00
CA THR A 276 -0.45 77.55 -1.41
C THR A 276 0.86 77.81 -2.11
N ASP A 277 1.12 79.09 -2.17
CA ASP A 277 1.95 79.84 -3.08
C ASP A 277 3.43 79.87 -2.64
N HIS A 278 4.26 80.26 -3.62
CA HIS A 278 5.48 81.05 -3.47
C HIS A 278 6.89 80.43 -3.32
N HIS A 279 7.73 80.98 -4.21
CA HIS A 279 9.17 81.28 -4.18
C HIS A 279 10.19 80.27 -4.72
N ASP A 280 10.51 80.53 -6.00
CA ASP A 280 11.78 81.11 -6.46
C ASP A 280 13.10 80.31 -6.43
N GLU A 281 13.76 80.48 -7.58
CA GLU A 281 15.20 80.47 -7.84
C GLU A 281 15.95 79.16 -8.20
N LYS A 282 16.49 79.23 -9.43
CA LYS A 282 17.85 78.85 -9.88
C LYS A 282 18.13 77.39 -10.30
N LYS A 283 18.08 77.22 -11.63
CA LYS A 283 19.05 76.44 -12.45
C LYS A 283 20.49 76.93 -12.19
N PRO A 284 21.57 76.12 -12.39
CA PRO A 284 21.83 75.43 -13.68
C PRO A 284 22.59 74.07 -13.66
N LYS A 285 22.60 73.45 -14.86
CA LYS A 285 23.59 72.58 -15.55
C LYS A 285 24.86 72.17 -14.75
N LEU A 286 25.42 70.97 -14.87
CA LEU A 286 26.10 70.43 -16.07
C LEU A 286 26.69 69.03 -15.74
N ALA A 287 26.91 68.24 -16.80
CA ALA A 287 27.51 66.91 -16.87
C ALA A 287 28.87 66.70 -16.16
N THR A 288 29.24 65.45 -15.84
CA THR A 288 30.41 64.75 -16.43
C THR A 288 30.53 63.28 -16.01
N ASN A 289 31.02 62.48 -16.96
CA ASN A 289 31.51 61.10 -16.84
C ASN A 289 32.57 60.94 -15.75
N THR A 290 32.70 59.75 -15.14
CA THR A 290 34.01 59.05 -15.09
C THR A 290 33.81 57.56 -14.80
N ASP A 291 34.36 56.73 -15.70
CA ASP A 291 34.83 55.37 -15.44
C ASP A 291 35.64 55.28 -14.14
N ASN A 292 35.69 54.09 -13.53
CA ASN A 292 36.96 53.46 -13.18
C ASN A 292 36.75 52.00 -12.72
N ASN A 293 37.23 51.09 -13.57
CA ASN A 293 37.74 49.79 -13.17
C ASN A 293 38.77 49.93 -12.04
N ARG A 294 38.66 49.12 -11.00
CA ARG A 294 39.84 48.72 -10.22
C ARG A 294 39.69 47.32 -9.62
N THR A 295 40.32 46.37 -10.29
CA THR A 295 40.78 45.10 -9.75
C THR A 295 41.85 45.36 -8.68
N VAL A 296 41.67 44.85 -7.46
CA VAL A 296 42.77 44.48 -6.55
C VAL A 296 42.33 43.26 -5.76
N GLN A 297 43.10 42.18 -5.93
CA GLN A 297 43.17 41.01 -5.07
C GLN A 297 43.65 41.45 -3.68
N ASP A 298 43.10 40.91 -2.59
CA ASP A 298 43.99 40.45 -1.52
C ASP A 298 43.37 39.37 -0.62
N VAL A 299 44.31 38.59 -0.13
CA VAL A 299 44.37 37.41 0.70
C VAL A 299 43.73 37.59 2.07
N GLY A 300 43.18 36.52 2.65
CA GLY A 300 42.66 36.57 4.02
C GLY A 300 42.10 35.27 4.56
N ASN A 301 42.97 34.29 4.77
CA ASN A 301 42.79 33.04 5.49
C ASN A 301 42.08 33.22 6.87
N SER A 302 41.14 32.33 7.25
CA SER A 302 40.88 32.04 8.67
C SER A 302 40.14 30.71 8.91
N HIS A 303 40.60 30.03 9.96
CA HIS A 303 40.33 28.68 10.42
C HIS A 303 39.03 28.49 11.22
N GLY A 304 38.63 27.21 11.31
CA GLY A 304 38.01 26.59 12.50
C GLY A 304 36.49 26.65 12.52
N THR A 305 35.74 25.57 12.79
CA THR A 305 35.83 24.78 14.02
C THR A 305 35.05 23.47 13.87
N ARG A 306 35.55 22.42 14.54
CA ARG A 306 34.97 21.09 14.77
C ARG A 306 33.50 21.11 15.23
N HIS A 307 32.74 20.07 14.88
CA HIS A 307 31.96 19.35 15.88
C HIS A 307 31.82 17.84 15.58
N ILE A 308 32.19 17.08 16.61
CA ILE A 308 32.13 15.63 16.78
C ILE A 308 30.69 15.23 17.10
N ARG A 309 30.16 14.14 16.52
CA ARG A 309 29.14 13.31 17.20
C ARG A 309 29.04 11.87 16.66
N SER A 310 29.60 10.97 17.44
CA SER A 310 29.09 9.64 17.87
C SER A 310 28.61 8.63 16.82
N GLN A 311 29.47 7.63 16.57
CA GLN A 311 29.08 6.31 16.10
C GLN A 311 28.53 5.48 17.28
N ALA A 312 27.39 4.81 17.07
CA ALA A 312 26.91 3.75 17.94
C ALA A 312 27.10 2.41 17.21
N THR A 313 28.00 1.59 17.73
CA THR A 313 28.16 0.18 17.38
C THR A 313 27.01 -0.62 18.02
N VAL A 314 26.17 -1.26 17.20
CA VAL A 314 25.25 -2.31 17.65
C VAL A 314 25.84 -3.63 17.19
N SER A 315 26.09 -4.53 18.15
CA SER A 315 26.55 -5.89 17.92
C SER A 315 25.39 -6.78 17.50
N ASP A 316 25.46 -7.35 16.30
CA ASP A 316 24.57 -8.42 15.85
C ASP A 316 25.18 -9.77 16.19
N THR A 317 24.52 -10.54 17.05
CA THR A 317 24.83 -11.97 17.27
C THR A 317 23.61 -12.74 17.78
N VAL A 318 22.44 -12.61 17.16
CA VAL A 318 21.33 -13.59 17.37
C VAL A 318 20.42 -13.62 16.13
N GLN A 319 20.78 -14.37 15.07
CA GLN A 319 19.87 -14.52 13.91
C GLN A 319 19.68 -15.99 13.46
N THR A 320 20.38 -16.94 14.08
CA THR A 320 20.35 -18.35 13.66
C THR A 320 19.32 -19.23 14.40
N ASP A 321 18.76 -18.80 15.54
CA ASP A 321 17.84 -19.65 16.34
C ASP A 321 16.33 -19.45 16.11
N LEU A 322 15.93 -18.43 15.32
CA LEU A 322 14.51 -18.16 15.09
C LEU A 322 13.85 -19.10 14.06
N TYR A 323 14.61 -19.68 13.15
CA TYR A 323 14.07 -20.56 12.09
C TYR A 323 13.65 -21.95 12.62
N ALA A 324 14.33 -22.48 13.63
CA ALA A 324 13.99 -23.78 14.22
C ALA A 324 12.68 -23.73 15.04
N THR A 325 12.40 -22.58 15.67
CA THR A 325 11.21 -22.41 16.50
C THR A 325 9.92 -22.24 15.67
N LEU A 326 9.99 -21.64 14.47
CA LEU A 326 8.83 -21.53 13.58
C LEU A 326 8.33 -22.88 13.05
N LEU A 327 9.25 -23.80 12.73
CA LEU A 327 8.89 -25.13 12.20
C LEU A 327 8.24 -26.03 13.24
N LEU A 328 8.54 -25.85 14.53
CA LEU A 328 7.94 -26.64 15.60
C LEU A 328 6.49 -26.20 15.93
N ILE A 329 6.18 -24.91 15.79
CA ILE A 329 4.87 -24.35 16.16
C ILE A 329 3.85 -24.48 15.01
N LEU A 330 4.28 -24.45 13.76
CA LEU A 330 3.39 -24.66 12.60
C LEU A 330 3.02 -26.13 12.34
N ARG A 331 3.57 -27.08 13.12
CA ARG A 331 3.17 -28.49 13.13
C ARG A 331 2.13 -28.83 14.20
N ILE A 332 1.65 -27.86 14.99
CA ILE A 332 0.51 -28.11 15.86
C ILE A 332 -0.72 -28.30 14.96
N PRO A 333 -1.33 -29.50 14.90
CA PRO A 333 -2.59 -29.64 14.21
C PRO A 333 -3.58 -28.72 14.91
N PHE A 334 -4.18 -27.79 14.15
CA PHE A 334 -5.36 -27.07 14.59
C PHE A 334 -6.49 -28.10 14.76
N ALA A 335 -6.52 -28.75 15.92
CA ALA A 335 -7.65 -29.56 16.34
C ALA A 335 -8.81 -28.59 16.62
N CYS A 336 -9.72 -28.48 15.65
CA CYS A 336 -11.07 -28.02 15.96
C CYS A 336 -11.65 -28.96 17.04
N PRO A 337 -12.22 -28.43 18.13
CA PRO A 337 -12.84 -29.28 19.14
C PRO A 337 -14.06 -29.98 18.51
N THR A 338 -13.94 -31.27 18.25
CA THR A 338 -15.08 -32.14 17.99
C THR A 338 -15.84 -32.30 19.31
N HIS A 339 -17.07 -31.80 19.34
CA HIS A 339 -18.02 -32.13 20.40
C HIS A 339 -18.23 -33.65 20.40
N SER A 340 -17.72 -34.32 21.43
CA SER A 340 -18.07 -35.71 21.76
C SER A 340 -19.53 -35.74 22.25
N PHE A 341 -20.40 -36.34 21.44
CA PHE A 341 -21.71 -36.79 21.89
C PHE A 341 -21.53 -38.20 22.47
N SER A 342 -21.74 -38.31 23.78
CA SER A 342 -21.88 -39.57 24.48
C SER A 342 -23.26 -40.14 24.18
N ASP A 343 -23.34 -41.28 23.50
CA ASP A 343 -24.54 -42.11 23.51
C ASP A 343 -24.26 -43.34 24.39
N GLU A 344 -24.58 -43.19 25.68
CA GLU A 344 -25.02 -44.31 26.51
C GLU A 344 -26.44 -44.66 26.08
N ASN A 345 -26.67 -45.88 25.59
CA ASN A 345 -27.92 -46.63 25.79
C ASN A 345 -27.72 -48.08 25.33
N GLY A 346 -27.61 -48.99 26.31
CA GLY A 346 -27.85 -50.42 26.08
C GLY A 346 -29.35 -50.70 25.86
N PRO A 347 -29.69 -51.94 25.49
CA PRO A 347 -30.65 -52.63 26.35
C PRO A 347 -30.31 -54.09 26.64
N PHE A 348 -30.82 -54.50 27.79
CA PHE A 348 -30.86 -55.84 28.36
C PHE A 348 -31.64 -56.86 27.51
N HIS A 349 -31.17 -58.10 27.61
CA HIS A 349 -31.82 -59.42 27.50
C HIS A 349 -33.35 -59.50 27.38
N TYR A 350 -33.85 -60.47 26.58
CA TYR A 350 -34.62 -61.64 27.05
C TYR A 350 -34.71 -62.75 25.96
N VAL A 351 -34.29 -63.96 26.37
CA VAL A 351 -34.84 -65.32 26.14
C VAL A 351 -35.72 -65.59 24.90
N TYR A 352 -35.27 -66.51 24.03
CA TYR A 352 -35.79 -67.88 23.88
C TYR A 352 -34.75 -68.79 23.22
#